data_AF-A0AAX0XVC0-F1
#
_entry.id   AF-A0AAX0XVC0-F1
#
_cell.length_a   1.000
_cell.length_b   1.000
_cell.length_c   1.000
_cell.angle_alpha   90.00
_cell.angle_beta   90.00
_cell.angle_gamma   90.00
#
_symmetry.space_group_name_H-M   'P 1'
#
loop_
_entity.id
_entity.type
_entity.pdbx_description
1 polymer ?
#
loop_
_entity_poly.entity_id
_entity_poly.type
_entity_poly.pdbx_seq_one_letter_code
_entity_poly.pdbx_strand_id
1 'polypeptide(L)'
;MWPYVQINNLNQMQGPVTEVERHLLFIGSAPTNTSKLLSLNTQSDFDTLLGEADSELKTNLQTAMANAGQNWTAAAFVLPTDMDWKDAVRTAQKTQSFEAVVVLGQEWDKAKINAAHALNQELIAKWGRWQAMLLAVPGIVSTAEGGQDWSEYEAELAALQDGIAAESVSLIPQLWPNLIGAYAGRLCNRAVSIADSPCRVKTGAVVGLGATPKDKDGTELPLATLQTLEQSRYSVPMWYPDFDGTYWADGRTLDVEGGDYQVIENLRVAYKVARRIRLRAIARIGDRSFNSTPGSTEAAVMFFGKDLRQMASAITINGQPFPGDIASPKDGDIRIQWTAKNLVSIYVVVRTVDCPKGITVNIMLDLSLNNGEG
;
A
#
# COMPACT_ATOMS: atom_id res chain seq x y z
N MET A 1 62.81 8.81 -8.06
CA MET A 1 61.33 8.79 -7.98
C MET A 1 60.86 10.21 -8.24
N TRP A 2 60.02 10.44 -9.25
CA TRP A 2 59.49 11.78 -9.54
C TRP A 2 58.11 11.92 -8.88
N PRO A 3 57.84 12.99 -8.13
CA PRO A 3 56.51 13.22 -7.59
C PRO A 3 55.52 13.50 -8.75
N TYR A 4 54.39 12.80 -8.76
CA TYR A 4 53.30 13.05 -9.71
C TYR A 4 51.97 13.09 -8.97
N VAL A 5 51.00 13.80 -9.55
CA VAL A 5 49.61 13.87 -9.07
C VAL A 5 48.71 13.40 -10.20
N GLN A 6 47.80 12.47 -9.89
CA GLN A 6 46.76 12.01 -10.82
C GLN A 6 45.41 12.10 -10.12
N ILE A 7 44.42 12.66 -10.82
CA ILE A 7 43.06 12.85 -10.34
C ILE A 7 42.14 11.93 -11.14
N ASN A 8 41.33 11.12 -10.44
CA ASN A 8 40.33 10.26 -11.04
C ASN A 8 38.95 10.58 -10.43
N ASN A 9 37.92 10.66 -11.28
CA ASN A 9 36.53 10.81 -10.83
C ASN A 9 35.88 9.43 -10.72
N LEU A 10 35.56 8.99 -9.51
CA LEU A 10 34.93 7.70 -9.25
C LEU A 10 33.44 7.87 -8.96
N ASN A 11 32.58 7.10 -9.62
CA ASN A 11 31.16 7.08 -9.31
C ASN A 11 30.90 6.29 -8.02
N GLN A 12 30.44 6.99 -6.98
CA GLN A 12 30.18 6.42 -5.65
C GLN A 12 28.75 5.87 -5.50
N MET A 13 27.89 5.98 -6.53
CA MET A 13 26.49 5.57 -6.48
C MET A 13 25.72 6.17 -5.28
N GLN A 14 26.03 7.45 -4.96
CA GLN A 14 25.48 8.15 -3.79
C GLN A 14 24.22 8.97 -4.08
N GLY A 15 23.83 9.10 -5.36
CA GLY A 15 22.65 9.84 -5.79
C GLY A 15 21.34 9.26 -5.25
N PRO A 16 20.25 10.05 -5.30
CA PRO A 16 18.93 9.58 -4.90
C PRO A 16 18.39 8.53 -5.87
N VAL A 17 17.52 7.67 -5.37
CA VAL A 17 16.72 6.73 -6.16
C VAL A 17 15.33 7.32 -6.33
N THR A 18 14.76 7.18 -7.53
CA THR A 18 13.37 7.58 -7.81
C THR A 18 12.39 6.81 -6.91
N GLU A 19 11.49 7.54 -6.25
CA GLU A 19 10.42 6.98 -5.43
C GLU A 19 9.43 6.19 -6.32
N VAL A 20 9.05 4.98 -5.89
CA VAL A 20 7.99 4.16 -6.54
C VAL A 20 6.69 4.23 -5.75
N GLU A 21 6.79 4.64 -4.49
CA GLU A 21 5.69 4.78 -3.55
C GLU A 21 4.67 5.83 -4.01
N ARG A 22 3.39 5.58 -3.71
CA ARG A 22 2.22 6.39 -4.07
C ARG A 22 2.03 6.55 -5.57
N HIS A 23 2.47 5.55 -6.34
CA HIS A 23 2.24 5.44 -7.77
C HIS A 23 1.65 4.06 -8.09
N LEU A 24 0.35 4.03 -8.37
CA LEU A 24 -0.44 2.81 -8.50
C LEU A 24 -0.80 2.56 -9.97
N LEU A 25 -0.87 1.28 -10.34
CA LEU A 25 -1.35 0.83 -11.65
C LEU A 25 -2.80 0.39 -11.54
N PHE A 26 -3.70 1.07 -12.23
CA PHE A 26 -5.11 0.66 -12.37
C PHE A 26 -5.29 -0.20 -13.61
N ILE A 27 -5.94 -1.35 -13.46
CA ILE A 27 -6.32 -2.25 -14.54
C ILE A 27 -7.85 -2.31 -14.57
N GLY A 28 -8.44 -1.96 -15.70
CA GLY A 28 -9.89 -2.00 -15.89
C GLY A 28 -10.26 -1.61 -17.32
N SER A 29 -11.52 -1.79 -17.69
CA SER A 29 -11.99 -1.47 -19.04
C SER A 29 -12.51 -0.03 -19.15
N ALA A 30 -12.30 0.58 -20.31
CA ALA A 30 -12.86 1.86 -20.68
C ALA A 30 -13.03 1.94 -22.22
N PRO A 31 -13.95 2.77 -22.75
CA PRO A 31 -14.21 2.89 -24.19
C PRO A 31 -13.00 3.35 -25.04
N THR A 32 -12.13 4.20 -24.49
CA THR A 32 -11.02 4.82 -25.23
C THR A 32 -9.67 4.28 -24.78
N ASN A 33 -8.69 4.26 -25.69
CA ASN A 33 -7.30 3.83 -25.45
C ASN A 33 -7.13 2.38 -24.98
N THR A 34 -8.06 1.50 -25.35
CA THR A 34 -7.96 0.05 -25.14
C THR A 34 -6.59 -0.51 -25.52
N SER A 35 -6.07 -1.41 -24.68
CA SER A 35 -4.75 -2.05 -24.79
C SER A 35 -3.56 -1.11 -24.62
N LYS A 36 -3.76 0.11 -24.10
CA LYS A 36 -2.67 1.06 -23.83
C LYS A 36 -2.44 1.24 -22.34
N LEU A 37 -1.17 1.44 -22.00
CA LEU A 37 -0.75 1.98 -20.70
C LEU A 37 -0.73 3.51 -20.79
N LEU A 38 -1.48 4.15 -19.91
CA LEU A 38 -1.60 5.60 -19.77
C LEU A 38 -0.87 6.06 -18.52
N SER A 39 -0.17 7.20 -18.61
CA SER A 39 0.36 7.92 -17.45
C SER A 39 -0.60 9.03 -17.07
N LEU A 40 -0.97 9.08 -15.79
CA LEU A 40 -2.03 9.94 -15.29
C LEU A 40 -1.51 10.83 -14.16
N ASN A 41 -2.06 12.04 -14.07
CA ASN A 41 -1.79 12.98 -12.99
C ASN A 41 -3.01 13.88 -12.76
N THR A 42 -2.87 14.88 -11.87
CA THR A 42 -3.95 15.82 -11.52
C THR A 42 -4.44 16.71 -12.66
N GLN A 43 -3.79 16.69 -13.83
CA GLN A 43 -4.16 17.46 -15.03
C GLN A 43 -4.72 16.57 -16.14
N SER A 44 -4.83 15.26 -15.91
CA SER A 44 -5.35 14.31 -16.90
C SER A 44 -6.83 14.58 -17.18
N ASP A 45 -7.15 14.77 -18.46
CA ASP A 45 -8.52 14.78 -18.95
C ASP A 45 -9.00 13.34 -19.15
N PHE A 46 -9.80 12.85 -18.21
CA PHE A 46 -10.29 11.49 -18.23
C PHE A 46 -11.32 11.21 -19.32
N ASP A 47 -12.09 12.20 -19.75
CA ASP A 47 -13.07 12.00 -20.82
C ASP A 47 -12.36 11.81 -22.16
N THR A 48 -11.31 12.59 -22.41
CA THR A 48 -10.43 12.38 -23.58
C THR A 48 -9.67 11.05 -23.49
N LEU A 49 -9.14 10.70 -22.32
CA LEU A 49 -8.25 9.54 -22.18
C LEU A 49 -9.00 8.20 -22.11
N LEU A 50 -10.20 8.17 -21.52
CA LEU A 50 -10.96 6.95 -21.22
C LEU A 50 -12.34 6.93 -21.89
N GLY A 51 -12.84 8.06 -22.37
CA GLY A 51 -14.15 8.21 -23.00
C GLY A 51 -15.12 9.04 -22.16
N GLU A 52 -16.03 9.76 -22.82
CA GLU A 52 -17.02 10.63 -22.18
C GLU A 52 -18.01 9.87 -21.28
N ALA A 53 -18.39 8.65 -21.67
CA ALA A 53 -19.26 7.81 -20.85
C ALA A 53 -18.54 7.34 -19.58
N ASP A 54 -19.30 7.17 -18.50
CA ASP A 54 -18.76 6.60 -17.26
C ASP A 54 -18.37 5.14 -17.46
N SER A 55 -17.24 4.77 -16.86
CA SER A 55 -16.74 3.41 -16.77
C SER A 55 -16.17 3.19 -15.37
N GLU A 56 -16.19 1.96 -14.89
CA GLU A 56 -15.66 1.62 -13.57
C GLU A 56 -14.21 2.10 -13.39
N LEU A 57 -13.38 1.97 -14.43
CA LEU A 57 -12.01 2.49 -14.44
C LEU A 57 -11.97 4.00 -14.29
N LYS A 58 -12.78 4.75 -15.06
CA LYS A 58 -12.81 6.21 -15.00
C LYS A 58 -13.27 6.70 -13.64
N THR A 59 -14.36 6.17 -13.11
CA THR A 59 -14.93 6.58 -11.82
C THR A 59 -13.96 6.32 -10.67
N ASN A 60 -13.28 5.16 -10.66
CA ASN A 60 -12.29 4.84 -9.63
C ASN A 60 -11.03 5.72 -9.73
N LEU A 61 -10.55 6.03 -10.94
CA LEU A 61 -9.41 6.93 -11.14
C LEU A 61 -9.72 8.36 -10.69
N GLN A 62 -10.88 8.91 -11.05
CA GLN A 62 -11.32 10.23 -10.60
C GLN A 62 -11.44 10.29 -9.08
N THR A 63 -12.00 9.25 -8.47
CA THR A 63 -12.15 9.15 -7.01
C THR A 63 -10.79 9.01 -6.32
N ALA A 64 -9.86 8.24 -6.89
CA ALA A 64 -8.49 8.13 -6.39
C ALA A 64 -7.75 9.47 -6.45
N MET A 65 -7.87 10.20 -7.56
CA MET A 65 -7.31 11.54 -7.71
C MET A 65 -7.85 12.50 -6.64
N ALA A 66 -9.17 12.47 -6.38
CA ALA A 66 -9.81 13.32 -5.38
C ALA A 66 -9.33 13.03 -3.94
N ASN A 67 -9.01 11.77 -3.62
CA ASN A 67 -8.60 11.35 -2.27
C ASN A 67 -7.07 11.41 -2.03
N ALA A 68 -6.27 11.55 -3.09
CA ALA A 68 -4.80 11.59 -3.01
C ALA A 68 -4.20 12.98 -2.76
N GLY A 69 -4.98 14.04 -2.97
CA GLY A 69 -4.49 15.42 -2.81
C GLY A 69 -3.52 15.85 -3.92
N GLN A 70 -2.63 16.79 -3.60
CA GLN A 70 -1.71 17.39 -4.57
C GLN A 70 -0.61 16.43 -5.04
N ASN A 71 -0.15 16.62 -6.28
CA ASN A 71 0.91 15.83 -6.91
C ASN A 71 0.59 14.32 -6.99
N TRP A 72 -0.69 13.99 -7.16
CA TRP A 72 -1.11 12.63 -7.47
C TRP A 72 -0.63 12.21 -8.86
N THR A 73 -0.16 10.97 -8.95
CA THR A 73 0.20 10.32 -10.21
C THR A 73 -0.24 8.86 -10.15
N ALA A 74 -0.62 8.31 -11.30
CA ALA A 74 -0.95 6.90 -11.44
C ALA A 74 -0.64 6.46 -12.86
N ALA A 75 -0.75 5.16 -13.10
CA ALA A 75 -0.89 4.62 -14.44
C ALA A 75 -2.20 3.87 -14.57
N ALA A 76 -2.75 3.81 -15.77
CA ALA A 76 -3.90 2.97 -16.08
C ALA A 76 -3.60 2.12 -17.31
N PHE A 77 -3.85 0.82 -17.24
CA PHE A 77 -3.91 -0.02 -18.42
C PHE A 77 -5.39 -0.26 -18.75
N VAL A 78 -5.81 0.21 -19.93
CA VAL A 78 -7.19 0.01 -20.40
C VAL A 78 -7.32 -1.40 -20.94
N LEU A 79 -7.96 -2.28 -20.17
CA LEU A 79 -8.06 -3.71 -20.44
C LEU A 79 -9.07 -4.00 -21.57
N PRO A 80 -8.66 -4.61 -22.69
CA PRO A 80 -9.59 -5.15 -23.68
C PRO A 80 -10.31 -6.39 -23.14
N THR A 81 -11.42 -6.76 -23.77
CA THR A 81 -12.26 -7.91 -23.34
C THR A 81 -11.57 -9.27 -23.50
N ASP A 82 -10.58 -9.39 -24.39
CA ASP A 82 -9.89 -10.63 -24.74
C ASP A 82 -8.53 -10.80 -24.06
N MET A 83 -8.13 -9.89 -23.16
CA MET A 83 -6.87 -9.95 -22.43
C MET A 83 -7.08 -10.26 -20.95
N ASP A 84 -6.30 -11.20 -20.42
CA ASP A 84 -6.22 -11.44 -18.99
C ASP A 84 -5.52 -10.27 -18.29
N TRP A 85 -6.10 -9.77 -17.20
CA TRP A 85 -5.57 -8.65 -16.42
C TRP A 85 -4.12 -8.87 -15.95
N LYS A 86 -3.69 -10.11 -15.71
CA LYS A 86 -2.30 -10.44 -15.34
C LYS A 86 -1.34 -10.10 -16.48
N ASP A 87 -1.75 -10.30 -17.73
CA ASP A 87 -0.93 -9.97 -18.91
C ASP A 87 -0.84 -8.46 -19.12
N ALA A 88 -1.91 -7.72 -18.81
CA ALA A 88 -1.87 -6.27 -18.74
C ALA A 88 -0.86 -5.78 -17.69
N VAL A 89 -0.86 -6.37 -16.48
CA VAL A 89 0.14 -6.07 -15.44
C VAL A 89 1.56 -6.37 -15.93
N ARG A 90 1.82 -7.56 -16.49
CA ARG A 90 3.14 -7.92 -17.04
C ARG A 90 3.59 -6.95 -18.14
N THR A 91 2.66 -6.46 -18.94
CA THR A 91 2.94 -5.49 -20.00
C THR A 91 3.32 -4.13 -19.41
N ALA A 92 2.55 -3.63 -18.45
CA ALA A 92 2.80 -2.35 -17.78
C ALA A 92 4.18 -2.33 -17.09
N GLN A 93 4.58 -3.46 -16.50
CA GLN A 93 5.86 -3.62 -15.82
C GLN A 93 7.07 -3.42 -16.75
N LYS A 94 6.93 -3.57 -18.07
CA LYS A 94 8.05 -3.33 -18.99
C LYS A 94 8.44 -1.85 -19.07
N THR A 95 7.53 -0.94 -18.73
CA THR A 95 7.68 0.50 -18.96
C THR A 95 7.83 1.29 -17.67
N GLN A 96 7.07 0.96 -16.63
CA GLN A 96 7.03 1.71 -15.38
C GLN A 96 7.10 0.78 -14.16
N SER A 97 7.33 1.33 -12.97
CA SER A 97 7.32 0.60 -11.69
C SER A 97 6.22 1.16 -10.80
N PHE A 98 5.53 0.27 -10.07
CA PHE A 98 4.35 0.61 -9.27
C PHE A 98 4.51 0.15 -7.82
N GLU A 99 3.88 0.85 -6.89
CA GLU A 99 3.78 0.42 -5.49
C GLU A 99 2.72 -0.67 -5.31
N ALA A 100 1.60 -0.56 -6.03
CA ALA A 100 0.53 -1.53 -6.02
C ALA A 100 -0.21 -1.55 -7.36
N VAL A 101 -0.94 -2.64 -7.60
CA VAL A 101 -1.85 -2.83 -8.71
C VAL A 101 -3.28 -2.83 -8.18
N VAL A 102 -4.15 -2.04 -8.79
CA VAL A 102 -5.58 -1.99 -8.54
C VAL A 102 -6.28 -2.71 -9.70
N VAL A 103 -7.06 -3.75 -9.40
CA VAL A 103 -7.75 -4.56 -10.43
C VAL A 103 -9.26 -4.38 -10.29
N LEU A 104 -9.87 -3.92 -11.38
CA LEU A 104 -11.30 -3.55 -11.49
C LEU A 104 -12.04 -4.49 -12.45
N GLY A 105 -13.36 -4.60 -12.28
CA GLY A 105 -14.25 -5.27 -13.22
C GLY A 105 -14.00 -6.77 -13.42
N GLN A 106 -13.43 -7.45 -12.42
CA GLN A 106 -13.19 -8.89 -12.48
C GLN A 106 -14.20 -9.63 -11.59
N GLU A 107 -14.65 -10.79 -12.07
CA GLU A 107 -15.31 -11.78 -11.23
C GLU A 107 -14.24 -12.55 -10.44
N TRP A 108 -14.39 -12.60 -9.12
CA TRP A 108 -13.43 -13.24 -8.22
C TRP A 108 -13.95 -14.57 -7.69
N ASP A 109 -13.06 -15.54 -7.67
CA ASP A 109 -13.18 -16.79 -6.93
C ASP A 109 -11.87 -17.03 -6.16
N LYS A 110 -11.83 -18.06 -5.31
CA LYS A 110 -10.63 -18.40 -4.54
C LYS A 110 -9.41 -18.61 -5.43
N ALA A 111 -9.56 -19.17 -6.63
CA ALA A 111 -8.45 -19.45 -7.53
C ALA A 111 -7.89 -18.16 -8.15
N LYS A 112 -8.74 -17.22 -8.59
CA LYS A 112 -8.34 -15.92 -9.15
C LYS A 112 -7.71 -15.02 -8.10
N ILE A 113 -8.21 -15.03 -6.86
CA ILE A 113 -7.60 -14.29 -5.75
C ILE A 113 -6.19 -14.85 -5.44
N ASN A 114 -6.05 -16.17 -5.33
CA ASN A 114 -4.74 -16.81 -5.19
C ASN A 114 -3.82 -16.54 -6.40
N ALA A 115 -4.38 -16.45 -7.61
CA ALA A 115 -3.61 -16.08 -8.79
C ALA A 115 -3.06 -14.64 -8.72
N ALA A 116 -3.73 -13.73 -8.00
CA ALA A 116 -3.19 -12.39 -7.76
C ALA A 116 -1.97 -12.42 -6.83
N HIS A 117 -2.02 -13.24 -5.79
CA HIS A 117 -0.84 -13.49 -4.96
C HIS A 117 0.29 -14.17 -5.75
N ALA A 118 -0.02 -15.19 -6.55
CA ALA A 118 0.95 -15.85 -7.41
C ALA A 118 1.58 -14.88 -8.42
N LEU A 119 0.80 -13.93 -8.96
CA LEU A 119 1.34 -12.88 -9.82
C LEU A 119 2.32 -11.99 -9.03
N ASN A 120 2.00 -11.57 -7.80
CA ASN A 120 2.95 -10.82 -6.97
C ASN A 120 4.29 -11.58 -6.82
N GLN A 121 4.23 -12.88 -6.49
CA GLN A 121 5.43 -13.72 -6.36
C GLN A 121 6.19 -13.84 -7.68
N GLU A 122 5.49 -13.95 -8.82
CA GLU A 122 6.10 -13.95 -10.15
C GLU A 122 6.86 -12.64 -10.41
N LEU A 123 6.26 -11.47 -10.10
CA LEU A 123 6.89 -10.17 -10.30
C LEU A 123 8.17 -10.02 -9.47
N ILE A 124 8.17 -10.53 -8.24
CA ILE A 124 9.34 -10.57 -7.36
C ILE A 124 10.40 -11.51 -7.95
N ALA A 125 10.05 -12.75 -8.27
CA ALA A 125 10.98 -13.75 -8.77
C ALA A 125 11.63 -13.36 -10.11
N LYS A 126 10.84 -12.78 -11.02
CA LYS A 126 11.27 -12.47 -12.39
C LYS A 126 12.01 -11.15 -12.50
N TRP A 127 11.57 -10.13 -11.77
CA TRP A 127 12.06 -8.76 -11.94
C TRP A 127 12.58 -8.12 -10.66
N GLY A 128 12.37 -8.72 -9.49
CA GLY A 128 12.64 -8.09 -8.20
C GLY A 128 11.75 -6.86 -8.01
N ARG A 129 10.46 -7.01 -8.30
CA ARG A 129 9.46 -5.94 -8.18
C ARG A 129 8.43 -6.29 -7.13
N TRP A 130 8.47 -5.57 -6.02
CA TRP A 130 7.57 -5.74 -4.90
C TRP A 130 6.39 -4.78 -5.03
N GLN A 131 5.17 -5.30 -5.17
CA GLN A 131 3.95 -4.51 -5.41
C GLN A 131 2.74 -5.16 -4.74
N ALA A 132 1.90 -4.42 -4.01
CA ALA A 132 0.67 -4.99 -3.47
C ALA A 132 -0.39 -5.21 -4.57
N MET A 133 -1.37 -6.08 -4.31
CA MET A 133 -2.52 -6.34 -5.19
C MET A 133 -3.80 -5.91 -4.48
N LEU A 134 -4.47 -4.89 -5.00
CA LEU A 134 -5.74 -4.37 -4.48
C LEU A 134 -6.84 -4.82 -5.42
N LEU A 135 -7.74 -5.66 -4.94
CA LEU A 135 -8.78 -6.28 -5.76
C LEU A 135 -10.13 -5.68 -5.41
N ALA A 136 -10.81 -5.11 -6.40
CA ALA A 136 -12.20 -4.71 -6.26
C ALA A 136 -13.07 -5.96 -6.28
N VAL A 137 -13.61 -6.35 -5.12
CA VAL A 137 -14.57 -7.46 -5.05
C VAL A 137 -16.00 -6.93 -5.16
N PRO A 138 -16.96 -7.75 -5.63
CA PRO A 138 -18.32 -7.30 -5.90
C PRO A 138 -18.96 -6.57 -4.70
N GLY A 139 -19.67 -5.48 -5.00
CA GLY A 139 -20.60 -4.86 -4.07
C GLY A 139 -21.83 -5.72 -3.86
N ILE A 140 -22.70 -5.30 -2.93
CA ILE A 140 -23.99 -5.96 -2.70
C ILE A 140 -24.88 -5.83 -3.94
N VAL A 141 -25.58 -6.91 -4.31
CA VAL A 141 -26.66 -6.83 -5.30
C VAL A 141 -27.92 -6.35 -4.59
N SER A 142 -28.32 -5.09 -4.81
CA SER A 142 -29.47 -4.47 -4.11
C SER A 142 -30.76 -4.46 -4.93
N THR A 143 -30.76 -5.05 -6.14
CA THR A 143 -31.95 -5.13 -7.00
C THR A 143 -32.93 -6.19 -6.50
N ALA A 144 -34.24 -5.96 -6.63
CA ALA A 144 -35.26 -6.91 -6.17
C ALA A 144 -35.13 -8.31 -6.81
N GLU A 145 -34.64 -8.38 -8.05
CA GLU A 145 -34.28 -9.63 -8.71
C GLU A 145 -32.82 -9.97 -8.43
N GLY A 146 -32.57 -11.13 -7.80
CA GLY A 146 -31.23 -11.57 -7.40
C GLY A 146 -30.61 -10.78 -6.23
N GLY A 147 -31.40 -9.96 -5.55
CA GLY A 147 -30.93 -9.11 -4.46
C GLY A 147 -30.52 -9.85 -3.21
N GLN A 148 -29.66 -9.22 -2.43
CA GLN A 148 -29.14 -9.70 -1.17
C GLN A 148 -29.53 -8.75 -0.03
N ASP A 149 -29.82 -9.31 1.14
CA ASP A 149 -29.73 -8.55 2.40
C ASP A 149 -28.27 -8.51 2.89
N TRP A 150 -28.00 -7.69 3.92
CA TRP A 150 -26.64 -7.56 4.46
C TRP A 150 -26.07 -8.87 5.01
N SER A 151 -26.90 -9.73 5.61
CA SER A 151 -26.43 -11.01 6.15
C SER A 151 -26.05 -12.00 5.06
N GLU A 152 -26.81 -12.04 3.95
CA GLU A 152 -26.47 -12.81 2.76
C GLU A 152 -25.17 -12.33 2.13
N TYR A 153 -24.97 -11.00 2.04
CA TYR A 153 -23.74 -10.40 1.52
C TYR A 153 -22.51 -10.71 2.40
N GLU A 154 -22.67 -10.60 3.73
CA GLU A 154 -21.62 -10.97 4.69
C GLU A 154 -21.21 -12.44 4.54
N ALA A 155 -22.18 -13.35 4.41
CA ALA A 155 -21.91 -14.77 4.26
C ALA A 155 -21.19 -15.09 2.94
N GLU A 156 -21.58 -14.44 1.84
CA GLU A 156 -20.92 -14.61 0.54
C GLU A 156 -19.46 -14.18 0.59
N LEU A 157 -19.19 -12.97 1.11
CA LEU A 157 -17.82 -12.47 1.23
C LEU A 157 -16.99 -13.30 2.22
N ALA A 158 -17.55 -13.68 3.37
CA ALA A 158 -16.86 -14.58 4.29
C ALA A 158 -16.40 -15.87 3.59
N ALA A 159 -17.27 -16.48 2.77
CA ALA A 159 -16.95 -17.68 2.00
C ALA A 159 -15.93 -17.44 0.89
N LEU A 160 -15.95 -16.27 0.24
CA LEU A 160 -15.05 -15.92 -0.86
C LEU A 160 -13.57 -15.90 -0.42
N GLN A 161 -13.27 -15.28 0.72
CA GLN A 161 -11.89 -15.15 1.21
C GLN A 161 -11.41 -16.31 2.10
N ASP A 162 -12.34 -17.14 2.57
CA ASP A 162 -12.04 -18.19 3.55
C ASP A 162 -10.90 -19.13 3.09
N GLY A 163 -9.98 -19.41 4.00
CA GLY A 163 -8.81 -20.26 3.76
C GLY A 163 -7.74 -19.69 2.83
N ILE A 164 -7.89 -18.46 2.32
CA ILE A 164 -6.85 -17.81 1.50
C ILE A 164 -5.73 -17.28 2.40
N ALA A 165 -4.49 -17.60 2.03
CA ALA A 165 -3.27 -17.05 2.61
C ALA A 165 -2.51 -16.32 1.50
N ALA A 166 -2.63 -14.99 1.48
CA ALA A 166 -2.12 -14.13 0.42
C ALA A 166 -1.76 -12.74 0.98
N GLU A 167 -0.62 -12.64 1.65
CA GLU A 167 -0.20 -11.44 2.39
C GLU A 167 -0.04 -10.19 1.50
N SER A 168 0.14 -10.39 0.21
CA SER A 168 0.27 -9.29 -0.76
C SER A 168 -1.07 -8.78 -1.32
N VAL A 169 -2.20 -9.35 -0.90
CA VAL A 169 -3.52 -9.09 -1.48
C VAL A 169 -4.43 -8.42 -0.46
N SER A 170 -5.08 -7.32 -0.87
CA SER A 170 -6.18 -6.69 -0.14
C SER A 170 -7.45 -6.77 -0.96
N LEU A 171 -8.57 -7.13 -0.31
CA LEU A 171 -9.89 -7.16 -0.92
C LEU A 171 -10.69 -5.92 -0.48
N ILE A 172 -11.25 -5.20 -1.45
CA ILE A 172 -12.06 -4.00 -1.20
C ILE A 172 -13.46 -4.25 -1.78
N PRO A 173 -14.48 -4.49 -0.95
CA PRO A 173 -15.85 -4.71 -1.42
C PRO A 173 -16.43 -3.42 -1.99
N GLN A 174 -16.87 -3.43 -3.25
CA GLN A 174 -17.43 -2.24 -3.91
C GLN A 174 -18.85 -1.90 -3.40
N LEU A 175 -19.02 -1.72 -2.08
CA LEU A 175 -20.22 -1.19 -1.43
C LEU A 175 -20.63 0.16 -2.04
N TRP A 176 -19.64 0.94 -2.48
CA TRP A 176 -19.80 2.00 -3.46
C TRP A 176 -19.05 1.61 -4.74
N PRO A 177 -19.54 1.99 -5.94
CA PRO A 177 -18.90 1.64 -7.22
C PRO A 177 -17.46 2.14 -7.38
N ASN A 178 -17.05 3.10 -6.55
CA ASN A 178 -15.76 3.77 -6.61
C ASN A 178 -14.93 3.62 -5.31
N LEU A 179 -15.29 2.66 -4.46
CA LEU A 179 -14.73 2.54 -3.12
C LEU A 179 -13.24 2.23 -3.14
N ILE A 180 -12.78 1.36 -4.04
CA ILE A 180 -11.35 1.06 -4.16
C ILE A 180 -10.56 2.26 -4.67
N GLY A 181 -11.17 3.11 -5.51
CA GLY A 181 -10.61 4.39 -5.91
C GLY A 181 -10.36 5.29 -4.70
N ALA A 182 -11.36 5.47 -3.83
CA ALA A 182 -11.19 6.24 -2.60
C ALA A 182 -10.06 5.70 -1.72
N TYR A 183 -10.00 4.38 -1.53
CA TYR A 183 -8.94 3.70 -0.80
C TYR A 183 -7.56 3.91 -1.42
N ALA A 184 -7.41 3.64 -2.72
CA ALA A 184 -6.17 3.79 -3.45
C ALA A 184 -5.66 5.24 -3.42
N GLY A 185 -6.56 6.21 -3.59
CA GLY A 185 -6.26 7.63 -3.46
C GLY A 185 -5.75 7.98 -2.06
N ARG A 186 -6.44 7.50 -1.01
CA ARG A 186 -6.05 7.70 0.38
C ARG A 186 -4.66 7.14 0.69
N LEU A 187 -4.31 5.96 0.15
CA LEU A 187 -2.96 5.39 0.27
C LEU A 187 -1.89 6.24 -0.45
N CYS A 188 -2.27 6.98 -1.48
CA CYS A 188 -1.40 7.85 -2.26
C CYS A 188 -1.28 9.27 -1.68
N ASN A 189 -1.97 9.58 -0.59
CA ASN A 189 -1.97 10.92 -0.03
C ASN A 189 -0.58 11.28 0.53
N ARG A 190 0.01 12.36 0.01
CA ARG A 190 1.37 12.80 0.39
C ARG A 190 1.41 13.56 1.71
N ALA A 191 0.26 13.88 2.31
CA ALA A 191 0.19 14.44 3.66
C ALA A 191 0.52 13.41 4.76
N VAL A 192 0.68 12.13 4.39
CA VAL A 192 1.02 11.02 5.28
C VAL A 192 2.16 10.17 4.73
N SER A 193 2.86 9.46 5.61
CA SER A 193 3.85 8.45 5.26
C SER A 193 3.17 7.21 4.65
N ILE A 194 3.93 6.38 3.93
CA ILE A 194 3.47 5.05 3.54
C ILE A 194 3.27 4.11 4.73
N ALA A 195 3.89 4.45 5.87
CA ALA A 195 3.79 3.73 7.14
C ALA A 195 2.58 4.17 7.97
N ASP A 196 1.92 5.28 7.62
CA ASP A 196 0.69 5.67 8.27
C ASP A 196 -0.45 4.74 7.85
N SER A 197 -1.18 4.22 8.83
CA SER A 197 -2.37 3.41 8.57
C SER A 197 -3.43 4.24 7.81
N PRO A 198 -4.15 3.64 6.84
CA PRO A 198 -5.30 4.30 6.23
C PRO A 198 -6.39 4.62 7.27
N CYS A 199 -6.39 4.01 8.46
CA CYS A 199 -7.32 4.35 9.55
C CYS A 199 -7.22 5.82 10.01
N ARG A 200 -6.06 6.48 9.83
CA ARG A 200 -5.75 7.80 10.39
C ARG A 200 -6.83 8.87 10.12
N VAL A 201 -7.69 9.11 11.11
CA VAL A 201 -8.81 10.07 11.05
C VAL A 201 -8.32 11.50 10.76
N LYS A 202 -7.17 11.90 11.31
CA LYS A 202 -6.56 13.23 11.11
C LYS A 202 -6.18 13.52 9.64
N THR A 203 -6.16 12.52 8.77
CA THR A 203 -5.96 12.72 7.32
C THR A 203 -7.19 13.32 6.64
N GLY A 204 -8.35 13.28 7.32
CA GLY A 204 -9.63 13.72 6.79
C GLY A 204 -10.51 12.55 6.35
N ALA A 205 -11.79 12.84 6.16
CA ALA A 205 -12.76 11.88 5.63
C ALA A 205 -12.45 11.56 4.15
N VAL A 206 -12.85 10.38 3.69
CA VAL A 206 -12.85 10.06 2.26
C VAL A 206 -13.93 10.87 1.54
N VAL A 207 -13.65 11.25 0.30
CA VAL A 207 -14.52 12.12 -0.50
C VAL A 207 -15.03 11.39 -1.74
N GLY A 208 -16.23 11.76 -2.19
CA GLY A 208 -16.78 11.31 -3.48
C GLY A 208 -17.46 9.94 -3.50
N LEU A 209 -17.73 9.31 -2.35
CA LEU A 209 -18.44 8.01 -2.32
C LEU A 209 -19.94 8.13 -2.67
N GLY A 210 -20.59 9.25 -2.36
CA GLY A 210 -22.03 9.45 -2.59
C GLY A 210 -22.89 8.98 -1.41
N ALA A 211 -24.15 8.65 -1.66
CA ALA A 211 -25.09 8.23 -0.63
C ALA A 211 -24.74 6.85 -0.05
N THR A 212 -25.10 6.61 1.22
CA THR A 212 -24.92 5.31 1.86
C THR A 212 -25.71 4.23 1.10
N PRO A 213 -25.09 3.09 0.75
CA PRO A 213 -25.76 2.03 0.02
C PRO A 213 -26.83 1.37 0.88
N LYS A 214 -27.80 0.76 0.17
CA LYS A 214 -28.92 0.03 0.75
C LYS A 214 -28.93 -1.39 0.21
N ASP A 215 -29.42 -2.33 1.01
CA ASP A 215 -29.67 -3.70 0.57
C ASP A 215 -31.00 -3.82 -0.23
N LYS A 216 -31.36 -5.06 -0.60
CA LYS A 216 -32.60 -5.35 -1.34
C LYS A 216 -33.89 -4.89 -0.61
N ASP A 217 -33.83 -4.81 0.71
CA ASP A 217 -34.97 -4.44 1.58
C ASP A 217 -35.01 -2.93 1.87
N GLY A 218 -34.04 -2.17 1.34
CA GLY A 218 -33.92 -0.73 1.55
C GLY A 218 -33.25 -0.36 2.87
N THR A 219 -32.65 -1.32 3.58
CA THR A 219 -31.91 -1.11 4.82
C THR A 219 -30.57 -0.46 4.50
N GLU A 220 -30.29 0.70 5.09
CA GLU A 220 -28.98 1.35 4.97
C GLU A 220 -27.87 0.51 5.57
N LEU A 221 -26.70 0.51 4.93
CA LEU A 221 -25.50 -0.20 5.38
C LEU A 221 -25.18 0.12 6.85
N PRO A 222 -25.24 -0.87 7.75
CA PRO A 222 -24.94 -0.65 9.16
C PRO A 222 -23.43 -0.78 9.43
N LEU A 223 -22.93 -0.10 10.46
CA LEU A 223 -21.55 -0.26 10.95
C LEU A 223 -21.22 -1.71 11.35
N ALA A 224 -22.22 -2.45 11.83
CA ALA A 224 -22.06 -3.85 12.22
C ALA A 224 -21.60 -4.72 11.03
N THR A 225 -22.18 -4.52 9.85
CA THR A 225 -21.76 -5.22 8.63
C THR A 225 -20.31 -4.91 8.27
N LEU A 226 -19.90 -3.65 8.37
CA LEU A 226 -18.50 -3.28 8.13
C LEU A 226 -17.55 -3.92 9.14
N GLN A 227 -17.94 -4.04 10.41
CA GLN A 227 -17.17 -4.75 11.42
C GLN A 227 -17.05 -6.26 11.10
N THR A 228 -18.14 -6.91 10.67
CA THR A 228 -18.10 -8.32 10.23
C THR A 228 -17.17 -8.52 9.03
N LEU A 229 -17.22 -7.63 8.05
CA LEU A 229 -16.35 -7.70 6.87
C LEU A 229 -14.88 -7.44 7.21
N GLU A 230 -14.60 -6.48 8.08
CA GLU A 230 -13.23 -6.20 8.56
C GLU A 230 -12.63 -7.41 9.29
N GLN A 231 -13.41 -8.05 10.17
CA GLN A 231 -13.02 -9.28 10.86
C GLN A 231 -12.79 -10.44 9.87
N SER A 232 -13.51 -10.42 8.74
CA SER A 232 -13.31 -11.32 7.60
C SER A 232 -12.18 -10.88 6.66
N ARG A 233 -11.25 -10.02 7.13
CA ARG A 233 -10.05 -9.56 6.42
C ARG A 233 -10.32 -8.69 5.18
N TYR A 234 -11.50 -8.06 5.10
CA TYR A 234 -11.78 -7.04 4.08
C TYR A 234 -11.33 -5.65 4.52
N SER A 235 -10.83 -4.86 3.58
CA SER A 235 -10.49 -3.45 3.80
C SER A 235 -11.72 -2.59 3.51
N VAL A 236 -12.30 -2.00 4.55
CA VAL A 236 -13.60 -1.32 4.48
C VAL A 236 -13.57 0.09 5.09
N PRO A 237 -14.47 0.98 4.66
CA PRO A 237 -14.68 2.25 5.33
C PRO A 237 -15.31 2.06 6.72
N MET A 238 -15.30 3.13 7.52
CA MET A 238 -16.04 3.19 8.77
C MET A 238 -16.42 4.64 9.09
N TRP A 239 -17.36 4.85 10.01
CA TRP A 239 -17.73 6.17 10.50
C TRP A 239 -18.07 6.09 11.99
N TYR A 240 -18.23 7.25 12.60
CA TYR A 240 -18.71 7.38 13.98
C TYR A 240 -20.07 8.07 13.96
N PRO A 241 -21.04 7.66 14.79
CA PRO A 241 -22.36 8.31 14.84
C PRO A 241 -22.29 9.81 15.16
N ASP A 242 -21.37 10.21 16.06
CA ASP A 242 -21.27 11.58 16.58
C ASP A 242 -20.02 12.33 16.06
N PHE A 243 -19.38 11.82 15.00
CA PHE A 243 -18.21 12.48 14.38
C PHE A 243 -18.28 12.41 12.86
N ASP A 244 -18.50 13.57 12.25
CA ASP A 244 -18.87 13.71 10.84
C ASP A 244 -17.83 13.12 9.88
N GLY A 245 -18.34 12.40 8.89
CA GLY A 245 -17.58 11.92 7.74
C GLY A 245 -17.28 10.43 7.76
N THR A 246 -16.92 9.93 6.58
CA THR A 246 -16.52 8.53 6.38
C THR A 246 -15.00 8.44 6.43
N TYR A 247 -14.48 7.53 7.23
CA TYR A 247 -13.06 7.23 7.39
C TYR A 247 -12.79 5.79 6.94
N TRP A 248 -11.64 5.24 7.34
CA TRP A 248 -11.26 3.87 7.01
C TRP A 248 -11.10 3.04 8.27
N ALA A 249 -11.52 1.78 8.25
CA ALA A 249 -11.35 0.89 9.40
C ALA A 249 -9.88 0.49 9.55
N ASP A 250 -9.36 -0.27 8.59
CA ASP A 250 -7.94 -0.61 8.48
C ASP A 250 -7.59 -1.06 7.07
N GLY A 251 -6.30 -1.11 6.74
CA GLY A 251 -5.82 -1.59 5.44
C GLY A 251 -5.59 -3.10 5.41
N ARG A 252 -6.64 -3.89 5.67
CA ARG A 252 -6.50 -5.36 5.77
C ARG A 252 -5.91 -6.00 4.51
N THR A 253 -5.10 -7.03 4.72
CA THR A 253 -4.63 -7.97 3.70
C THR A 253 -5.13 -9.38 4.02
N LEU A 254 -4.94 -10.32 3.08
CA LEU A 254 -5.22 -11.74 3.28
C LEU A 254 -4.05 -12.52 3.89
N ASP A 255 -3.16 -11.85 4.64
CA ASP A 255 -2.15 -12.57 5.42
C ASP A 255 -2.84 -13.51 6.44
N VAL A 256 -2.09 -14.53 6.86
CA VAL A 256 -2.54 -15.48 7.87
C VAL A 256 -2.60 -14.82 9.24
N GLU A 257 -3.42 -15.39 10.13
CA GLU A 257 -3.45 -14.96 11.53
C GLU A 257 -2.05 -15.08 12.15
N GLY A 258 -1.59 -14.00 12.78
CA GLY A 258 -0.25 -13.92 13.35
C GLY A 258 0.86 -13.56 12.35
N GLY A 259 0.55 -13.38 11.07
CA GLY A 259 1.50 -12.88 10.06
C GLY A 259 1.87 -11.40 10.24
N ASP A 260 3.05 -11.02 9.74
CA ASP A 260 3.59 -9.66 9.88
C ASP A 260 2.89 -8.61 8.98
N TYR A 261 2.20 -9.08 7.95
CA TYR A 261 1.65 -8.26 6.86
C TYR A 261 0.13 -8.26 6.82
N GLN A 262 -0.54 -8.59 7.93
CA GLN A 262 -2.01 -8.51 8.09
C GLN A 262 -2.61 -7.13 7.77
N VAL A 263 -1.77 -6.08 7.73
CA VAL A 263 -2.13 -4.71 7.37
C VAL A 263 -1.16 -4.15 6.33
N ILE A 264 -1.69 -3.34 5.42
CA ILE A 264 -0.99 -2.89 4.22
C ILE A 264 0.20 -1.98 4.52
N GLU A 265 0.15 -1.15 5.56
CA GLU A 265 1.24 -0.23 5.89
C GLU A 265 2.54 -0.96 6.21
N ASN A 266 2.48 -2.12 6.85
CA ASN A 266 3.65 -2.96 7.13
C ASN A 266 4.24 -3.51 5.83
N LEU A 267 3.38 -4.04 4.96
CA LEU A 267 3.78 -4.57 3.65
C LEU A 267 4.44 -3.47 2.80
N ARG A 268 3.85 -2.27 2.76
CA ARG A 268 4.38 -1.12 2.00
C ARG A 268 5.77 -0.73 2.47
N VAL A 269 6.00 -0.68 3.78
CA VAL A 269 7.32 -0.38 4.37
C VAL A 269 8.34 -1.44 3.98
N ALA A 270 8.02 -2.73 4.16
CA ALA A 270 8.92 -3.82 3.79
C ALA A 270 9.27 -3.81 2.30
N TYR A 271 8.26 -3.61 1.43
CA TYR A 271 8.45 -3.53 -0.01
C TYR A 271 9.28 -2.32 -0.44
N LYS A 272 9.11 -1.16 0.22
CA LYS A 272 9.98 0.02 -0.01
C LYS A 272 11.44 -0.29 0.33
N VAL A 273 11.68 -0.94 1.48
CA VAL A 273 13.05 -1.34 1.87
C VAL A 273 13.62 -2.33 0.86
N ALA A 274 12.86 -3.33 0.42
CA ALA A 274 13.31 -4.31 -0.57
C ALA A 274 13.71 -3.64 -1.90
N ARG A 275 12.89 -2.73 -2.43
CA ARG A 275 13.21 -1.94 -3.64
C ARG A 275 14.52 -1.17 -3.50
N ARG A 276 14.72 -0.51 -2.35
CA ARG A 276 15.90 0.33 -2.06
C ARG A 276 17.18 -0.49 -1.88
N ILE A 277 17.12 -1.54 -1.04
CA ILE A 277 18.27 -2.42 -0.77
C ILE A 277 18.69 -3.18 -2.04
N ARG A 278 17.76 -3.60 -2.89
CA ARG A 278 18.08 -4.25 -4.17
C ARG A 278 19.00 -3.39 -5.03
N LEU A 279 18.69 -2.11 -5.19
CA LEU A 279 19.51 -1.19 -6.00
C LEU A 279 20.90 -0.98 -5.40
N ARG A 280 21.00 -0.87 -4.07
CA ARG A 280 22.29 -0.83 -3.37
C ARG A 280 23.10 -2.10 -3.58
N ALA A 281 22.47 -3.26 -3.50
CA ALA A 281 23.15 -4.54 -3.66
C ALA A 281 23.71 -4.72 -5.07
N ILE A 282 22.94 -4.32 -6.10
CA ILE A 282 23.39 -4.34 -7.50
C ILE A 282 24.68 -3.52 -7.69
N ALA A 283 24.77 -2.35 -7.05
CA ALA A 283 25.95 -1.50 -7.13
C ALA A 283 27.23 -2.11 -6.53
N ARG A 284 27.13 -3.21 -5.76
CA ARG A 284 28.26 -3.86 -5.07
C ARG A 284 28.67 -5.19 -5.71
N ILE A 285 27.98 -5.67 -6.74
CA ILE A 285 28.34 -6.91 -7.44
C ILE A 285 29.71 -6.75 -8.10
N GLY A 286 30.63 -7.66 -7.80
CA GLY A 286 31.98 -7.68 -8.38
C GLY A 286 32.94 -6.59 -7.89
N ASP A 287 32.51 -5.74 -6.94
CA ASP A 287 33.35 -4.69 -6.37
C ASP A 287 34.26 -5.24 -5.27
N ARG A 288 35.56 -5.36 -5.56
CA ARG A 288 36.56 -5.88 -4.61
C ARG A 288 36.72 -5.03 -3.33
N SER A 289 36.26 -3.78 -3.33
CA SER A 289 36.23 -2.95 -2.13
C SER A 289 35.18 -3.44 -1.12
N PHE A 290 34.21 -4.24 -1.58
CA PHE A 290 33.34 -5.04 -0.73
C PHE A 290 33.94 -6.44 -0.53
N ASN A 291 34.52 -6.68 0.63
CA ASN A 291 35.18 -7.94 0.98
C ASN A 291 35.01 -8.26 2.47
N SER A 292 35.56 -9.39 2.91
CA SER A 292 35.37 -9.92 4.26
C SER A 292 36.27 -9.28 5.33
N THR A 293 37.03 -8.23 5.00
CA THR A 293 37.81 -7.52 6.02
C THR A 293 36.87 -6.72 6.94
N PRO A 294 37.23 -6.51 8.22
CA PRO A 294 36.41 -5.75 9.16
C PRO A 294 36.05 -4.35 8.65
N GLY A 295 37.05 -3.58 8.18
CA GLY A 295 36.81 -2.21 7.67
C GLY A 295 35.93 -2.15 6.43
N SER A 296 36.04 -3.14 5.52
CA SER A 296 35.13 -3.23 4.37
C SER A 296 33.70 -3.58 4.81
N THR A 297 33.55 -4.46 5.79
CA THR A 297 32.26 -4.87 6.36
C THR A 297 31.57 -3.70 7.04
N GLU A 298 32.28 -2.93 7.87
CA GLU A 298 31.75 -1.71 8.52
C GLU A 298 31.33 -0.66 7.49
N ALA A 299 32.16 -0.41 6.48
CA ALA A 299 31.82 0.50 5.39
C ALA A 299 30.57 0.05 4.61
N ALA A 300 30.42 -1.26 4.39
CA ALA A 300 29.25 -1.83 3.74
C ALA A 300 27.98 -1.75 4.61
N VAL A 301 28.08 -1.99 5.92
CA VAL A 301 26.98 -1.77 6.88
C VAL A 301 26.49 -0.32 6.80
N MET A 302 27.41 0.65 6.77
CA MET A 302 27.07 2.05 6.60
C MET A 302 26.42 2.34 5.24
N PHE A 303 26.91 1.73 4.16
CA PHE A 303 26.36 1.89 2.82
C PHE A 303 24.93 1.35 2.69
N PHE A 304 24.67 0.13 3.17
CA PHE A 304 23.34 -0.50 3.12
C PHE A 304 22.35 0.16 4.10
N GLY A 305 22.82 0.62 5.26
CA GLY A 305 21.98 1.33 6.23
C GLY A 305 21.59 2.76 5.83
N LYS A 306 22.13 3.31 4.72
CA LYS A 306 21.86 4.69 4.30
C LYS A 306 20.36 4.93 4.07
N ASP A 307 19.67 4.03 3.37
CA ASP A 307 18.25 4.21 3.08
C ASP A 307 17.37 4.08 4.33
N LEU A 308 17.74 3.18 5.25
CA LEU A 308 17.03 3.05 6.52
C LEU A 308 17.15 4.32 7.35
N ARG A 309 18.35 4.93 7.44
CA ARG A 309 18.53 6.20 8.14
C ARG A 309 17.75 7.35 7.49
N GLN A 310 17.61 7.37 6.16
CA GLN A 310 16.77 8.34 5.47
C GLN A 310 15.28 8.12 5.76
N MET A 311 14.83 6.87 5.74
CA MET A 311 13.44 6.50 6.05
C MET A 311 13.09 6.78 7.52
N ALA A 312 14.06 6.70 8.44
CA ALA A 312 13.87 6.99 9.86
C ALA A 312 13.89 8.49 10.21
N SER A 313 14.16 9.37 9.24
CA SER A 313 14.27 10.80 9.50
C SER A 313 12.93 11.37 9.95
N ALA A 314 12.86 11.81 11.20
CA ALA A 314 11.72 12.50 11.78
C ALA A 314 12.04 13.98 11.98
N ILE A 315 11.05 14.84 11.90
CA ILE A 315 11.17 16.27 12.23
C ILE A 315 10.12 16.64 13.28
N THR A 316 10.42 17.62 14.12
CA THR A 316 9.45 18.18 15.08
C THR A 316 9.35 19.68 14.84
N ILE A 317 8.13 20.17 14.62
CA ILE A 317 7.85 21.59 14.43
C ILE A 317 6.81 21.98 15.48
N ASN A 318 7.11 23.00 16.29
CA ASN A 318 6.23 23.47 17.38
C ASN A 318 5.77 22.34 18.32
N GLY A 319 6.64 21.39 18.63
CA GLY A 319 6.31 20.23 19.47
C GLY A 319 5.46 19.16 18.80
N GLN A 320 5.03 19.35 17.55
CA GLN A 320 4.33 18.33 16.77
C GLN A 320 5.34 17.44 16.04
N PRO A 321 5.41 16.12 16.35
CA PRO A 321 6.28 15.20 15.64
C PRO A 321 5.72 14.86 14.26
N PHE A 322 6.61 14.76 13.29
CA PHE A 322 6.41 14.17 11.97
C PHE A 322 7.36 12.98 11.88
N PRO A 323 6.88 11.77 12.21
CA PRO A 323 7.72 10.58 12.23
C PRO A 323 8.21 10.21 10.83
N GLY A 324 9.35 9.53 10.77
CA GLY A 324 9.80 8.86 9.55
C GLY A 324 8.93 7.64 9.24
N ASP A 325 9.18 7.01 8.08
CA ASP A 325 8.51 5.77 7.67
C ASP A 325 8.82 4.60 8.62
N ILE A 326 9.97 4.64 9.31
CA ILE A 326 10.44 3.59 10.21
C ILE A 326 11.06 4.20 11.47
N ALA A 327 11.19 3.42 12.53
CA ALA A 327 12.01 3.79 13.67
C ALA A 327 13.50 3.81 13.30
N SER A 328 14.29 4.60 14.03
CA SER A 328 15.74 4.66 13.84
C SER A 328 16.38 3.27 13.88
N PRO A 329 17.19 2.90 12.86
CA PRO A 329 17.89 1.63 12.88
C PRO A 329 18.89 1.58 14.04
N LYS A 330 19.05 0.40 14.63
CA LYS A 330 19.95 0.07 15.73
C LYS A 330 21.17 -0.68 15.21
N ASP A 331 22.22 -0.72 16.02
CA ASP A 331 23.38 -1.54 15.74
C ASP A 331 22.99 -3.02 15.58
N GLY A 332 23.49 -3.63 14.50
CA GLY A 332 23.17 -5.01 14.15
C GLY A 332 21.86 -5.21 13.37
N ASP A 333 21.14 -4.14 12.99
CA ASP A 333 20.01 -4.23 12.05
C ASP A 333 20.44 -4.48 10.61
N ILE A 334 21.67 -4.11 10.26
CA ILE A 334 22.34 -4.57 9.05
C ILE A 334 23.45 -5.52 9.48
N ARG A 335 23.37 -6.78 9.08
CA ARG A 335 24.46 -7.75 9.28
C ARG A 335 24.90 -8.32 7.95
N ILE A 336 26.22 -8.44 7.78
CA ILE A 336 26.83 -8.98 6.57
C ILE A 336 27.60 -10.24 6.95
N GLN A 337 27.31 -11.33 6.26
CA GLN A 337 27.95 -12.62 6.48
C GLN A 337 28.46 -13.16 5.16
N TRP A 338 29.77 -13.37 5.06
CA TRP A 338 30.37 -14.06 3.92
C TRP A 338 30.19 -15.57 4.10
N THR A 339 29.48 -16.20 3.17
CA THR A 339 29.22 -17.65 3.19
C THR A 339 30.22 -18.41 2.31
N ALA A 340 30.83 -17.73 1.34
CA ALA A 340 31.97 -18.21 0.55
C ALA A 340 32.78 -17.02 0.02
N LYS A 341 33.90 -17.29 -0.65
CA LYS A 341 34.78 -16.25 -1.23
C LYS A 341 34.05 -15.20 -2.08
N ASN A 342 33.03 -15.63 -2.83
CA ASN A 342 32.26 -14.79 -3.75
C ASN A 342 30.77 -14.72 -3.38
N LEU A 343 30.37 -15.19 -2.19
CA LEU A 343 28.98 -15.25 -1.75
C LEU A 343 28.84 -14.56 -0.40
N VAL A 344 27.90 -13.62 -0.32
CA VAL A 344 27.63 -12.80 0.85
C VAL A 344 26.13 -12.67 1.09
N SER A 345 25.73 -12.83 2.34
CA SER A 345 24.37 -12.63 2.82
C SER A 345 24.29 -11.30 3.58
N ILE A 346 23.26 -10.51 3.28
CA ILE A 346 22.98 -9.24 3.96
C ILE A 346 21.61 -9.39 4.64
N TYR A 347 21.61 -9.29 5.95
CA TYR A 347 20.40 -9.33 6.78
C TYR A 347 20.00 -7.91 7.14
N VAL A 348 18.72 -7.62 7.02
CA VAL A 348 18.14 -6.29 7.23
C VAL A 348 16.96 -6.41 8.18
N VAL A 349 16.97 -5.64 9.27
CA VAL A 349 15.85 -5.51 10.20
C VAL A 349 15.21 -4.14 10.02
N VAL A 350 13.88 -4.12 9.94
CA VAL A 350 13.06 -2.91 9.81
C VAL A 350 12.07 -2.88 10.96
N ARG A 351 11.82 -1.69 11.52
CA ARG A 351 10.85 -1.50 12.60
C ARG A 351 9.96 -0.32 12.26
N THR A 352 8.65 -0.52 12.27
CA THR A 352 7.68 0.56 12.11
C THR A 352 7.59 1.38 13.41
N VAL A 353 7.00 2.58 13.31
CA VAL A 353 6.71 3.44 14.46
C VAL A 353 5.31 3.11 14.99
N ASP A 354 5.12 3.21 16.29
CA ASP A 354 3.81 2.97 16.92
C ASP A 354 2.73 3.89 16.34
N CYS A 355 1.58 3.31 15.99
CA CYS A 355 0.42 4.01 15.46
C CYS A 355 -0.85 3.47 16.13
N PRO A 356 -1.48 4.23 17.06
CA PRO A 356 -2.64 3.73 17.78
C PRO A 356 -3.86 3.62 16.86
N LYS A 357 -4.41 2.41 16.74
CA LYS A 357 -5.71 2.14 16.09
C LYS A 357 -6.85 1.96 17.09
N GLY A 358 -6.52 1.87 18.37
CA GLY A 358 -7.47 1.84 19.48
C GLY A 358 -6.91 2.66 20.64
N ILE A 359 -7.79 3.38 21.34
CA ILE A 359 -7.43 4.24 22.47
C ILE A 359 -8.45 3.96 23.58
N THR A 360 -7.96 3.58 24.76
CA THR A 360 -8.78 3.45 25.98
C THR A 360 -8.41 4.59 26.93
N VAL A 361 -9.39 5.38 27.34
CA VAL A 361 -9.22 6.46 28.32
C VAL A 361 -9.93 6.04 29.60
N ASN A 362 -9.16 5.87 30.68
CA ASN A 362 -9.70 5.55 32.01
C ASN A 362 -9.77 6.83 32.84
N ILE A 363 -10.95 7.14 33.38
CA ILE A 363 -11.18 8.34 34.19
C ILE A 363 -11.38 7.89 35.65
N MET A 364 -10.52 8.37 36.54
CA MET A 364 -10.70 8.19 37.98
C MET A 364 -11.36 9.43 38.57
N LEU A 365 -12.42 9.22 39.34
CA LEU A 365 -13.04 10.29 40.13
C LEU A 365 -12.31 10.37 41.48
N ASP A 366 -11.52 11.42 41.67
CA ASP A 366 -10.92 11.74 42.97
C ASP A 366 -11.89 12.59 43.80
N LEU A 367 -12.38 12.02 44.90
CA LEU A 367 -13.24 12.69 45.89
C LEU A 367 -12.52 12.91 47.22
N SER A 368 -11.18 12.82 47.26
CA SER A 368 -10.43 13.21 48.45
C SER A 368 -10.58 14.72 48.67
N LEU A 369 -11.60 15.09 49.43
CA LEU A 369 -11.76 16.42 50.00
C LEU A 369 -10.54 16.67 50.89
N ASN A 370 -9.97 17.88 50.80
CA ASN A 370 -8.89 18.37 51.66
C ASN A 370 -9.02 17.89 53.12
N ASN A 371 -8.39 16.76 53.47
CA ASN A 371 -7.92 16.53 54.83
C ASN A 371 -6.58 17.26 54.91
N GLY A 372 -6.67 18.58 54.99
CA GLY A 372 -5.57 19.34 55.56
C GLY A 372 -5.44 18.91 57.01
N GLU A 373 -4.34 18.23 57.33
CA GLU A 373 -3.70 18.24 58.66
C GLU A 373 -2.30 17.65 58.51
N GLY A 374 -1.28 18.52 58.52
CA GLY A 374 0.15 18.19 58.54
C GLY A 374 1.03 19.16 57.78
#